data_AF-A0A7V7FND2-F1
#
_entry.id   AF-A0A7V7FND2-F1
#
_cell.length_a   1.000
_cell.length_b   1.000
_cell.length_c   1.000
_cell.angle_alpha   90.00
_cell.angle_beta   90.00
_cell.angle_gamma   90.00
#
_symmetry.space_group_name_H-M   'P 1'
#
loop_
_entity.id
_entity.type
_entity.pdbx_description
1 polymer ?
#
loop_
_entity_poly.entity_id
_entity_poly.type
_entity_poly.pdbx_seq_one_letter_code
_entity_poly.pdbx_strand_id
1 'polypeptide(L)'
;MPTRNVVLTDHQADLIEALVSSGRYQNASEVLREGIRLIERHEAEDKARLESLREAARIGIADIEAGQFKTFEERAALRDHLTALTDDTIAAPGPVPGK
;
A
#
# COMPACT_ATOMS: atom_id res chain seq x y z
N MET A 1 1.21 -14.67 -29.93
CA MET A 1 1.17 -14.78 -28.45
C MET A 1 1.00 -16.26 -28.09
N PRO A 2 1.66 -16.77 -27.05
CA PRO A 2 1.41 -18.13 -26.57
C PRO A 2 -0.02 -18.25 -26.05
N THR A 3 -0.68 -19.35 -26.38
CA THR A 3 -2.03 -19.67 -25.90
C THR A 3 -1.96 -20.79 -24.87
N ARG A 4 -2.81 -20.72 -23.85
CA ARG A 4 -2.94 -21.74 -22.82
C ARG A 4 -4.41 -21.92 -22.48
N ASN A 5 -4.84 -23.17 -22.41
CA ASN A 5 -6.20 -23.52 -22.04
C ASN A 5 -6.34 -23.39 -20.51
N VAL A 6 -7.43 -22.75 -20.08
CA VAL A 6 -7.75 -22.56 -18.67
C VAL A 6 -9.16 -23.07 -18.45
N VAL A 7 -9.36 -23.85 -17.39
CA VAL A 7 -10.70 -24.27 -16.96
C VAL A 7 -11.25 -23.19 -16.05
N LEU A 8 -12.44 -22.69 -16.38
CA LEU A 8 -13.13 -21.67 -15.61
C LEU A 8 -14.27 -22.30 -14.83
N THR A 9 -14.58 -21.73 -13.66
CA THR A 9 -15.86 -22.02 -13.00
C THR A 9 -17.00 -21.28 -13.71
N ASP A 10 -18.23 -21.73 -13.51
CA ASP A 10 -19.42 -21.09 -14.10
C ASP A 10 -19.46 -19.59 -13.78
N HIS A 11 -19.21 -19.24 -12.52
CA HIS A 11 -19.16 -17.84 -12.08
C HIS A 11 -18.10 -17.00 -12.82
N GLN A 12 -16.92 -17.57 -13.09
CA GLN A 12 -15.87 -16.86 -13.81
C GLN A 12 -16.23 -16.67 -15.29
N ALA A 13 -16.87 -17.67 -15.90
CA ALA A 13 -17.35 -17.59 -17.27
C ALA A 13 -18.42 -16.51 -17.40
N ASP A 14 -19.43 -16.49 -16.51
CA ASP A 14 -20.50 -15.49 -16.48
C ASP A 14 -19.95 -14.07 -16.32
N LEU A 15 -18.96 -13.88 -15.44
CA LEU A 15 -18.32 -12.58 -15.24
C LEU A 15 -17.59 -12.11 -16.50
N ILE A 16 -16.82 -13.01 -17.13
CA ILE A 16 -16.10 -12.69 -18.37
C ILE A 16 -17.09 -12.34 -19.48
N GLU A 17 -18.18 -13.08 -19.61
CA GLU A 17 -19.23 -12.82 -20.59
C GLU A 17 -19.90 -11.46 -20.34
N ALA A 18 -20.24 -11.13 -19.09
CA ALA A 18 -20.79 -9.83 -18.72
C ALA A 18 -19.83 -8.68 -19.07
N LEU A 19 -18.53 -8.86 -18.80
CA LEU A 19 -17.51 -7.85 -19.09
C LEU A 19 -17.30 -7.65 -20.60
N VAL A 20 -17.34 -8.71 -21.39
CA VAL A 20 -17.21 -8.62 -22.86
C VAL A 20 -18.49 -8.06 -23.48
N SER A 21 -19.66 -8.54 -23.08
CA SER A 21 -20.96 -8.07 -23.59
C SER A 21 -21.25 -6.61 -23.25
N SER A 22 -20.69 -6.09 -22.15
CA SER A 22 -20.74 -4.66 -21.82
C SER A 22 -19.95 -3.78 -22.79
N GLY A 23 -19.12 -4.37 -23.65
CA GLY A 23 -18.21 -3.67 -24.57
C GLY A 23 -16.94 -3.13 -23.90
N ARG A 24 -16.78 -3.32 -22.58
CA ARG A 24 -15.58 -2.89 -21.83
C ARG A 24 -14.32 -3.64 -22.29
N TYR A 25 -14.47 -4.88 -22.75
CA TYR A 25 -13.39 -5.71 -23.28
C TYR A 25 -13.82 -6.37 -24.59
N GLN A 26 -12.90 -6.54 -25.52
CA GLN A 26 -13.19 -7.13 -26.83
C GLN A 26 -13.34 -8.66 -26.78
N ASN A 27 -12.68 -9.32 -25.82
CA ASN A 27 -12.71 -10.78 -25.67
C ASN A 27 -12.21 -11.22 -24.30
N ALA A 28 -12.46 -12.50 -23.98
CA ALA A 28 -12.02 -13.13 -22.73
C ALA A 28 -10.50 -13.05 -22.51
N SER A 29 -9.69 -13.16 -23.58
CA SER A 29 -8.23 -13.09 -23.44
C SER A 29 -7.76 -11.72 -22.95
N GLU A 30 -8.48 -10.66 -23.26
CA GLU A 30 -8.19 -9.31 -22.77
C GLU A 30 -8.55 -9.17 -21.28
N VAL A 31 -9.71 -9.68 -20.87
CA VAL A 31 -10.15 -9.71 -19.47
C VAL A 31 -9.13 -10.47 -18.62
N LEU A 32 -8.70 -11.65 -19.08
CA LEU A 32 -7.72 -12.48 -18.37
C LEU A 32 -6.35 -11.79 -18.24
N ARG A 33 -5.87 -11.13 -19.30
CA ARG A 33 -4.61 -10.37 -19.23
C ARG A 33 -4.70 -9.22 -18.25
N GLU A 34 -5.82 -8.50 -18.24
CA GLU A 34 -6.03 -7.41 -17.28
C GLU A 34 -6.14 -7.93 -15.84
N GLY A 35 -6.77 -9.08 -15.64
CA GLY A 35 -6.79 -9.78 -14.36
C GLY A 35 -5.38 -10.14 -13.87
N ILE A 36 -4.51 -10.64 -14.76
CA ILE A 36 -3.11 -10.93 -14.40
C ILE A 36 -2.35 -9.65 -14.03
N ARG A 37 -2.50 -8.57 -14.81
CA ARG A 37 -1.86 -7.27 -14.48
C ARG A 37 -2.31 -6.73 -13.14
N LEU A 38 -3.58 -6.94 -12.78
CA LEU A 38 -4.09 -6.54 -11.47
C LEU A 38 -3.39 -7.30 -10.34
N ILE A 39 -3.17 -8.60 -10.51
CA ILE A 39 -2.42 -9.43 -9.54
C ILE A 39 -0.98 -8.94 -9.44
N GLU A 40 -0.30 -8.73 -10.57
CA GLU A 40 1.09 -8.23 -10.58
C GLU A 40 1.21 -6.87 -9.88
N ARG A 41 0.27 -5.95 -10.11
CA ARG A 41 0.26 -4.65 -9.43
C ARG A 41 0.04 -4.79 -7.93
N HIS A 42 -0.90 -5.64 -7.51
CA HIS A 42 -1.17 -5.87 -6.10
C HIS A 42 0.07 -6.44 -5.38
N GLU A 43 0.74 -7.42 -5.98
CA GLU A 43 1.97 -7.99 -5.43
C GLU A 43 3.10 -6.95 -5.33
N ALA A 44 3.23 -6.08 -6.33
CA ALA A 44 4.22 -5.00 -6.31
C ALA A 44 3.93 -3.97 -5.20
N GLU A 45 2.66 -3.59 -5.03
CA GLU A 45 2.22 -2.68 -3.96
C GLU A 45 2.45 -3.27 -2.58
N ASP A 46 2.10 -4.54 -2.36
CA ASP A 46 2.31 -5.24 -1.10
C ASP A 46 3.80 -5.33 -0.75
N LYS A 47 4.64 -5.65 -1.75
CA LYS A 47 6.09 -5.70 -1.55
C LYS A 47 6.65 -4.34 -1.16
N ALA A 48 6.28 -3.27 -1.87
CA ALA A 48 6.73 -1.92 -1.57
C ALA A 48 6.28 -1.47 -0.17
N ARG A 49 5.04 -1.79 0.21
CA ARG A 49 4.51 -1.51 1.55
C ARG A 49 5.30 -2.23 2.63
N LEU A 50 5.60 -3.51 2.42
CA LEU A 50 6.37 -4.31 3.37
C LEU A 50 7.80 -3.81 3.50
N GLU A 51 8.44 -3.40 2.40
CA GLU A 51 9.77 -2.79 2.41
C GLU A 51 9.78 -1.47 3.20
N SER A 52 8.78 -0.60 2.97
CA SER A 52 8.62 0.64 3.74
C SER A 52 8.45 0.39 5.24
N LEU A 53 7.62 -0.59 5.62
CA LEU A 53 7.42 -0.94 7.03
C LEU A 53 8.70 -1.50 7.67
N ARG A 54 9.44 -2.35 6.96
CA ARG A 54 10.73 -2.88 7.44
C ARG A 54 11.75 -1.78 7.64
N GLU A 55 11.81 -0.82 6.72
CA GLU A 55 12.73 0.32 6.85
C GLU A 55 12.35 1.22 8.03
N ALA A 56 11.06 1.54 8.19
CA ALA A 56 10.58 2.30 9.35
C ALA A 56 10.91 1.60 10.68
N ALA A 57 10.72 0.28 10.75
CA ALA A 57 11.08 -0.51 11.92
C ALA A 57 12.59 -0.51 12.18
N ARG A 58 13.41 -0.63 11.13
CA ARG A 58 14.87 -0.58 11.22
C ARG A 58 15.35 0.77 11.78
N ILE A 59 14.79 1.87 11.29
CA ILE A 59 15.06 3.22 11.80
C ILE A 59 14.69 3.30 13.28
N GLY A 60 13.48 2.89 13.65
CA GLY A 60 13.04 2.94 15.05
C GLY A 60 13.89 2.10 16.00
N ILE A 61 14.34 0.92 15.57
CA ILE A 61 15.26 0.08 16.35
C ILE A 61 16.60 0.79 16.53
N ALA A 62 17.17 1.36 15.46
CA ALA A 62 18.42 2.08 15.52
C ALA A 62 18.31 3.32 16.44
N ASP A 63 17.20 4.04 16.41
CA ASP A 63 16.93 5.17 17.31
C ASP A 63 16.90 4.72 18.78
N ILE A 64 16.25 3.59 19.08
CA ILE A 64 16.24 3.02 20.44
C ILE A 64 17.65 2.65 20.90
N GLU A 65 18.41 1.95 20.07
CA GLU A 65 19.80 1.55 20.37
C GLU A 65 20.72 2.76 20.57
N ALA A 66 20.50 3.84 19.81
CA ALA A 66 21.22 5.09 19.94
C ALA A 66 20.72 5.99 21.11
N GLY A 67 19.77 5.51 21.91
CA GLY A 67 19.18 6.27 23.02
C GLY A 67 18.31 7.45 22.57
N GLN A 68 17.94 7.51 21.29
CA GLN A 68 17.07 8.53 20.70
C GLN A 68 15.59 8.21 20.96
N PHE A 69 15.26 8.00 22.23
CA PHE A 69 13.89 7.78 22.68
C PHE A 69 13.59 8.62 23.92
N LYS A 70 12.30 8.88 24.17
CA LYS A 70 11.84 9.58 25.36
C LYS A 70 10.85 8.71 26.10
N THR A 71 11.09 8.55 27.39
CA THR A 71 10.21 7.79 28.29
C THR A 71 9.26 8.74 28.99
N PHE A 72 8.01 8.31 29.17
CA PHE A 72 6.98 9.06 29.87
C PHE A 72 6.34 8.15 30.92
N GLU A 73 6.46 8.51 32.19
CA GLU A 73 5.85 7.76 33.31
C GLU A 73 4.34 8.03 33.42
N GLU A 74 3.88 9.19 32.94
CA GLU A 74 2.49 9.60 33.02
C GLU A 74 1.89 9.88 31.64
N ARG A 75 0.64 9.45 31.45
CA ARG A 75 -0.13 9.71 30.21
C ARG A 75 -0.30 11.19 29.90
N ALA A 76 -0.38 12.05 30.93
CA ALA A 76 -0.48 13.49 30.75
C ALA A 76 0.79 14.06 30.10
N ALA A 77 1.97 13.65 30.57
CA ALA A 77 3.25 14.08 30.02
C ALA A 77 3.46 13.66 28.56
N LEU A 78 2.99 12.46 28.18
CA LEU A 78 2.99 12.05 26.77
C LEU A 78 2.08 12.94 25.92
N ARG A 79 0.86 13.24 26.42
CA ARG A 79 -0.09 14.07 25.70
C ARG A 79 0.46 15.48 25.46
N ASP A 80 1.01 16.11 26.50
CA ASP A 80 1.57 17.46 26.41
C ASP A 80 2.74 17.50 25.42
N HIS A 81 3.58 16.46 25.39
CA HIS A 81 4.66 16.34 24.43
C HIS A 81 4.15 16.23 22.99
N LEU A 82 3.11 15.42 22.73
CA LEU A 82 2.51 15.30 21.41
C LEU A 82 1.84 16.60 20.96
N THR A 83 1.15 17.31 21.88
CA THR A 83 0.56 18.62 21.58
C THR A 83 1.64 19.64 21.21
N ALA A 84 2.73 19.72 21.98
CA ALA A 84 3.85 20.61 21.67
C ALA A 84 4.52 20.31 20.32
N LEU A 85 4.72 19.02 19.99
CA LEU A 85 5.23 18.59 18.69
C LEU A 85 4.31 18.98 17.53
N THR A 86 2.99 18.88 17.75
CA THR A 86 1.98 19.22 16.75
C THR A 86 1.97 20.73 16.49
N ASP A 87 2.06 21.53 17.55
CA ASP A 87 2.12 23.00 17.43
C ASP A 87 3.39 23.46 16.69
N ASP A 88 4.54 22.84 16.97
CA ASP A 88 5.82 23.16 16.32
C ASP A 88 5.81 22.79 14.82
N THR A 89 5.24 21.63 14.47
CA THR A 89 5.14 21.18 13.07
C THR A 89 4.09 21.93 12.25
N ILE A 90 3.02 22.42 12.87
CA ILE A 90 2.00 23.26 12.21
C ILE A 90 2.46 24.71 12.09
N ALA A 91 3.24 25.22 13.06
CA ALA A 91 3.78 26.58 13.04
C ALA A 91 4.93 26.78 12.03
N ALA A 92 5.67 25.74 11.69
CA ALA A 92 6.65 25.76 10.61
C ALA A 92 5.98 25.48 9.26
N PRO A 93 6.25 26.25 8.17
CA PRO A 93 5.80 25.88 6.84
C PRO A 93 6.49 24.56 6.45
N GLY A 94 5.75 23.46 6.52
CA GLY A 94 6.28 22.12 6.27
C GLY A 94 6.96 22.02 4.89
N PRO A 95 8.01 21.19 4.76
CA PRO A 95 8.65 20.98 3.47
C PRO A 95 7.65 20.32 2.53
N VAL A 96 7.36 20.98 1.42
CA VAL A 96 6.52 20.43 0.35
C VAL A 96 7.23 19.18 -0.19
N PRO A 97 6.63 17.99 -0.13
CA PRO A 97 7.22 16.82 -0.75
C PRO A 97 6.96 16.92 -2.25
N GLY A 98 7.96 17.41 -3.00
CA GLY A 98 7.88 17.57 -4.44
C GLY A 98 9.23 17.39 -5.12
N LYS A 99 9.54 16.15 -5.52
CA LYS A 99 9.83 15.69 -6.90
C LYS A 99 10.40 14.28 -6.89
#